data_AF-A0A5P1DKY7-F1
#
_entry.id   AF-A0A5P1DKY7-F1
#
_cell.length_a   1.000
_cell.length_b   1.000
_cell.length_c   1.000
_cell.angle_alpha   90.00
_cell.angle_beta   90.00
_cell.angle_gamma   90.00
#
_symmetry.space_group_name_H-M   'P 1'
#
loop_
_entity.id
_entity.type
_entity.pdbx_description
1 polymer ?
#
loop_
_entity_poly.entity_id
_entity_poly.type
_entity_poly.pdbx_seq_one_letter_code
_entity_poly.pdbx_strand_id
1 'polypeptide(L)'
;MPAVIVENDTSQWQDETGAVYHFPKRYQAWLAEGTEVIYYKGRIQDKTFASARLSADPHYFGMARIGKVYADQRSDKGDLFALIENFTPFESAIPSKINGAYLETIPATRVNNYWRDGVRSISQLDYDAILSHAKLLSSQADQGTPNIEGDPLTFESANEGNKSSYFGTRYERRKDLRVKAIAIHGLDCKACGFDFEQAYGEHARGFIHVHHIVPISDFGGEKAVNPETDLVTLCANCHAVVHRKREMTLSVDELKGMLRGRWVIEP
;
A
#
# COMPACT_ATOMS: atom_id res chain seq x y z
N MET A 1 -20.39 2.50 15.68
CA MET A 1 -21.37 2.67 14.58
C MET A 1 -20.56 2.97 13.34
N PRO A 2 -20.68 2.17 12.27
CA PRO A 2 -19.94 2.41 11.05
C PRO A 2 -20.37 3.71 10.36
N ALA A 3 -19.51 4.21 9.46
CA ALA A 3 -19.82 5.39 8.66
C ALA A 3 -19.50 5.17 7.18
N VAL A 4 -20.13 5.96 6.31
CA VAL A 4 -19.81 6.02 4.89
C VAL A 4 -18.97 7.26 4.64
N ILE A 5 -17.87 7.11 3.90
CA ILE A 5 -17.08 8.19 3.34
C ILE A 5 -17.41 8.32 1.86
N VAL A 6 -17.78 9.52 1.42
CA VAL A 6 -18.03 9.83 0.01
C VAL A 6 -16.77 10.38 -0.61
N GLU A 7 -16.28 9.72 -1.64
CA GLU A 7 -15.12 10.15 -2.41
C GLU A 7 -15.55 10.65 -3.79
N ASN A 8 -15.40 11.95 -4.02
CA ASN A 8 -15.65 12.56 -5.33
C ASN A 8 -14.43 12.37 -6.25
N ASP A 9 -14.64 12.30 -7.57
CA ASP A 9 -13.52 12.14 -8.53
C ASP A 9 -12.59 13.35 -8.54
N THR A 10 -13.15 14.52 -8.23
CA THR A 10 -12.43 15.77 -8.02
C THR A 10 -12.73 16.26 -6.61
N SER A 11 -11.70 16.32 -5.76
CA SER A 11 -11.81 16.83 -4.40
C SER A 11 -10.93 18.08 -4.26
N GLN A 12 -11.43 19.07 -3.52
CA GLN A 12 -10.62 20.19 -3.04
C GLN A 12 -9.75 19.82 -1.83
N TRP A 13 -9.98 18.61 -1.29
CA TRP A 13 -9.31 18.09 -0.11
C TRP A 13 -8.09 17.25 -0.52
N GLN A 14 -7.11 17.18 0.38
CA GLN A 14 -5.86 16.43 0.18
C GLN A 14 -6.06 14.97 0.57
N ASP A 15 -7.09 14.34 0.00
CA ASP A 15 -7.43 12.95 0.31
C ASP A 15 -6.54 12.03 -0.50
N GLU A 16 -5.93 11.05 0.18
CA GLU A 16 -5.25 9.92 -0.43
C GLU A 16 -6.06 8.67 -0.12
N THR A 17 -6.79 8.16 -1.12
CA THR A 17 -7.69 7.00 -0.98
C THR A 17 -6.98 5.85 -0.27
N GLY A 18 -7.53 5.42 0.87
CA GLY A 18 -7.00 4.31 1.65
C GLY A 18 -5.78 4.63 2.52
N ALA A 19 -5.30 5.88 2.55
CA ALA A 19 -4.17 6.30 3.38
C ALA A 19 -4.53 7.44 4.34
N VAL A 20 -5.06 8.56 3.82
CA VAL A 20 -5.38 9.74 4.61
C VAL A 20 -6.68 10.36 4.09
N TYR A 21 -7.57 10.71 5.00
CA TYR A 21 -8.81 11.43 4.67
C TYR A 21 -8.82 12.78 5.40
N HIS A 22 -8.93 13.87 4.64
CA HIS A 22 -8.99 15.24 5.16
C HIS A 22 -10.45 15.70 5.22
N PHE A 23 -10.91 16.09 6.41
CA PHE A 23 -12.32 16.40 6.62
C PHE A 23 -12.57 17.53 7.61
N PRO A 24 -13.69 18.25 7.47
CA PRO A 24 -14.06 19.32 8.40
C PRO A 24 -14.50 18.78 9.76
N LYS A 25 -14.23 19.55 10.82
CA LYS A 25 -14.52 19.19 12.23
C LYS A 25 -15.92 18.62 12.50
N ARG A 26 -16.93 19.03 11.73
CA ARG A 26 -18.31 18.53 11.85
C ARG A 26 -18.44 17.01 11.73
N TYR A 27 -17.52 16.34 11.04
CA TYR A 27 -17.53 14.87 10.87
C TYR A 27 -16.71 14.12 11.93
N GLN A 28 -16.05 14.83 12.85
CA GLN A 28 -15.18 14.24 13.88
C GLN A 28 -15.90 13.18 14.72
N ALA A 29 -17.17 13.38 15.05
CA ALA A 29 -17.94 12.43 15.85
C ALA A 29 -18.21 11.10 15.11
N TRP A 30 -18.24 11.11 13.78
CA TRP A 30 -18.47 9.93 12.94
C TRP A 30 -17.17 9.26 12.49
N LEU A 31 -16.05 9.98 12.54
CA LEU A 31 -14.72 9.49 12.19
C LEU A 31 -13.82 9.46 13.42
N ALA A 32 -14.35 8.94 14.54
CA ALA A 32 -13.52 8.68 15.71
C ALA A 32 -12.59 7.49 15.43
N GLU A 33 -11.43 7.48 16.07
CA GLU A 33 -10.46 6.39 16.00
C GLU A 33 -11.13 5.03 16.32
N GLY A 34 -10.88 4.05 15.46
CA GLY A 34 -11.49 2.73 15.51
C GLY A 34 -12.83 2.57 14.77
N THR A 35 -13.38 3.64 14.19
CA THR A 35 -14.65 3.56 13.45
C THR A 35 -14.48 2.79 12.13
N GLU A 36 -15.34 1.81 11.88
CA GLU A 36 -15.39 1.12 10.58
C GLU A 36 -16.06 2.03 9.55
N VAL A 37 -15.48 2.07 8.34
CA VAL A 37 -15.97 2.91 7.26
C VAL A 37 -16.10 2.15 5.96
N ILE A 38 -17.06 2.57 5.14
CA ILE A 38 -17.23 2.09 3.77
C ILE A 38 -17.16 3.27 2.81
N TYR A 39 -16.47 3.08 1.70
CA TYR A 39 -16.23 4.10 0.69
C TYR A 39 -17.31 4.05 -0.39
N TYR A 40 -17.80 5.23 -0.76
CA TYR A 40 -18.89 5.42 -1.69
C TYR A 40 -18.55 6.45 -2.76
N LYS A 41 -18.90 6.17 -4.01
CA LYS A 41 -18.90 7.15 -5.10
C LYS A 41 -20.33 7.47 -5.51
N GLY A 42 -20.62 8.77 -5.61
CA GLY A 42 -21.88 9.27 -6.17
C GLY A 42 -21.93 9.11 -7.70
N ARG A 43 -22.97 9.65 -8.33
CA ARG A 43 -23.09 9.66 -9.80
C ARG A 43 -21.89 10.38 -10.43
N ILE A 44 -21.34 9.82 -11.51
CA ILE A 44 -20.23 10.44 -12.23
C ILE A 44 -20.66 11.79 -12.82
N GLN A 45 -19.83 12.82 -12.64
CA GLN A 45 -20.08 14.15 -13.20
C GLN A 45 -19.25 14.39 -14.46
N ASP A 46 -17.96 14.05 -14.40
CA ASP A 46 -17.04 14.11 -15.54
C ASP A 46 -16.77 12.69 -16.08
N LYS A 47 -17.13 12.47 -17.35
CA LYS A 47 -17.03 11.17 -18.02
C LYS A 47 -15.58 10.73 -18.27
N THR A 48 -14.60 11.61 -18.15
CA THR A 48 -13.17 11.24 -18.26
C THR A 48 -12.76 10.22 -17.19
N PHE A 49 -13.42 10.23 -16.03
CA PHE A 49 -13.17 9.29 -14.93
C PHE A 49 -13.91 7.95 -15.08
N ALA A 50 -14.69 7.74 -16.16
CA ALA A 50 -15.49 6.54 -16.32
C ALA A 50 -14.64 5.27 -16.34
N SER A 51 -13.45 5.32 -16.96
CA SER A 51 -12.52 4.19 -16.99
C SER A 51 -11.80 3.92 -15.67
N ALA A 52 -11.80 4.89 -14.73
CA ALA A 52 -11.16 4.77 -13.43
C ALA A 52 -12.13 4.32 -12.31
N ARG A 53 -13.43 4.22 -12.61
CA ARG A 53 -14.48 3.80 -11.66
C ARG A 53 -14.89 2.35 -11.87
N LEU A 54 -15.31 1.68 -10.80
CA LEU A 54 -15.92 0.35 -10.88
C LEU A 54 -17.32 0.38 -11.54
N SER A 55 -18.01 1.52 -11.47
CA SER A 55 -19.29 1.76 -12.16
C SER A 55 -19.54 3.27 -12.40
N ALA A 56 -20.29 3.59 -13.45
CA ALA A 56 -20.79 4.94 -13.71
C ALA A 56 -21.93 5.34 -12.76
N ASP A 57 -22.67 4.35 -12.25
CA ASP A 57 -23.74 4.53 -11.28
C ASP A 57 -23.20 4.63 -9.84
N PRO A 58 -23.98 5.18 -8.89
CA PRO A 58 -23.53 5.29 -7.51
C PRO A 58 -23.29 3.92 -6.86
N HIS A 59 -22.13 3.75 -6.25
CA HIS A 59 -21.68 2.45 -5.75
C HIS A 59 -20.72 2.58 -4.57
N TYR A 60 -20.64 1.50 -3.78
CA TYR A 60 -19.57 1.30 -2.80
C TYR A 60 -18.41 0.56 -3.46
N PHE A 61 -17.19 0.89 -3.03
CA PHE A 61 -15.97 0.39 -3.68
C PHE A 61 -14.87 -0.07 -2.72
N GLY A 62 -15.06 0.05 -1.41
CA GLY A 62 -14.10 -0.47 -0.44
C GLY A 62 -14.54 -0.24 1.00
N MET A 63 -13.93 -0.95 1.94
CA MET A 63 -14.10 -0.76 3.39
C MET A 63 -12.77 -0.36 4.02
N ALA A 64 -12.78 0.25 5.21
CA ALA A 64 -11.59 0.54 5.98
C ALA A 64 -11.93 0.75 7.46
N ARG A 65 -10.93 1.10 8.26
CA ARG A 65 -11.06 1.53 9.64
C ARG A 65 -10.39 2.89 9.81
N ILE A 66 -11.00 3.77 10.60
CA ILE A 66 -10.38 5.04 10.97
C ILE A 66 -9.29 4.78 12.00
N GLY A 67 -8.07 5.15 11.66
CA GLY A 67 -6.93 5.16 12.57
C GLY A 67 -6.85 6.46 13.35
N LYS A 68 -5.63 6.87 13.67
CA LYS A 68 -5.38 8.10 14.44
C LYS A 68 -5.90 9.35 13.71
N VAL A 69 -6.57 10.22 14.45
CA VAL A 69 -7.06 11.52 13.98
C VAL A 69 -6.19 12.64 14.53
N TYR A 70 -5.78 13.56 13.67
CA TYR A 70 -4.96 14.71 14.03
C TYR A 70 -5.50 16.00 13.42
N ALA A 71 -5.23 17.13 14.07
CA ALA A 71 -5.65 18.43 13.57
C ALA A 71 -4.79 18.88 12.38
N ASP A 72 -5.42 19.45 11.37
CA ASP A 72 -4.70 20.21 10.35
C ASP A 72 -4.24 21.54 10.94
N GLN A 73 -2.95 21.64 11.24
CA GLN A 73 -2.35 22.86 11.79
C GLN A 73 -2.39 24.05 10.82
N ARG A 74 -2.69 23.81 9.53
CA ARG A 74 -2.80 24.84 8.50
C ARG A 74 -4.24 25.28 8.26
N SER A 75 -5.22 24.66 8.91
CA SER A 75 -6.63 24.99 8.72
C SER A 75 -7.12 26.02 9.75
N ASP A 76 -7.63 27.14 9.25
CA ASP A 76 -8.32 28.15 10.06
C ASP A 76 -9.72 27.71 10.51
N LYS A 77 -10.25 26.62 9.96
CA LYS A 77 -11.59 26.09 10.21
C LYS A 77 -11.59 24.90 11.18
N GLY A 78 -10.41 24.49 11.63
CA GLY A 78 -10.22 23.34 12.51
C GLY A 78 -10.45 22.02 11.79
N ASP A 79 -10.08 21.94 10.51
CA ASP A 79 -10.13 20.70 9.74
C ASP A 79 -9.18 19.64 10.35
N LEU A 80 -9.46 18.39 10.06
CA LEU A 80 -8.83 17.23 10.66
C LEU A 80 -8.39 16.25 9.58
N PHE A 81 -7.33 15.51 9.86
CA PHE A 81 -6.92 14.36 9.08
C PHE A 81 -7.19 13.08 9.88
N ALA A 82 -7.76 12.08 9.22
CA ALA A 82 -7.83 10.71 9.71
C ALA A 82 -6.84 9.86 8.91
N LEU A 83 -6.00 9.10 9.62
CA LEU A 83 -5.33 7.97 8.99
C LEU A 83 -6.38 6.91 8.65
N ILE A 84 -6.24 6.29 7.49
CA ILE A 84 -7.08 5.19 7.06
C ILE A 84 -6.28 3.91 7.23
N GLU A 85 -6.83 3.00 8.02
CA GLU A 85 -6.25 1.69 8.32
C GLU A 85 -7.05 0.60 7.60
N ASN A 86 -6.38 -0.46 7.18
CA ASN A 86 -7.01 -1.66 6.62
C ASN A 86 -7.98 -1.39 5.45
N PHE A 87 -7.70 -0.37 4.62
CA PHE A 87 -8.50 -0.13 3.43
C PHE A 87 -8.47 -1.34 2.50
N THR A 88 -9.65 -1.86 2.17
CA THR A 88 -9.85 -3.06 1.37
C THR A 88 -10.84 -2.71 0.25
N PRO A 89 -10.39 -2.56 -1.01
CA PRO A 89 -11.30 -2.31 -2.11
C PRO A 89 -12.17 -3.54 -2.40
N PHE A 90 -13.35 -3.31 -2.97
CA PHE A 90 -14.24 -4.38 -3.42
C PHE A 90 -13.88 -4.81 -4.84
N GLU A 91 -14.00 -6.10 -5.13
CA GLU A 91 -13.75 -6.68 -6.45
C GLU A 91 -14.70 -6.09 -7.52
N SER A 92 -15.93 -5.80 -7.13
CA SER A 92 -16.95 -5.22 -8.00
C SER A 92 -17.70 -4.09 -7.30
N ALA A 93 -18.17 -3.12 -8.07
CA ALA A 93 -19.07 -2.08 -7.60
C ALA A 93 -20.30 -2.69 -6.90
N ILE A 94 -20.51 -2.32 -5.64
CA ILE A 94 -21.75 -2.67 -4.93
C ILE A 94 -22.74 -1.53 -5.18
N PRO A 95 -23.83 -1.77 -5.92
CA PRO A 95 -24.74 -0.69 -6.29
C PRO A 95 -25.40 -0.08 -5.05
N SER A 96 -25.65 1.22 -5.06
CA SER A 96 -26.34 1.89 -3.95
C SER A 96 -27.79 1.40 -3.76
N LYS A 97 -28.35 0.75 -4.79
CA LYS A 97 -29.70 0.19 -4.79
C LYS A 97 -29.72 -1.24 -5.30
N ILE A 98 -30.53 -2.08 -4.67
CA ILE A 98 -30.86 -3.43 -5.15
C ILE A 98 -32.38 -3.53 -5.21
N ASN A 99 -32.91 -4.00 -6.34
CA ASN A 99 -34.35 -4.10 -6.60
C ASN A 99 -35.13 -2.78 -6.33
N GLY A 100 -34.49 -1.64 -6.59
CA GLY A 100 -35.07 -0.31 -6.40
C GLY A 100 -35.00 0.26 -4.97
N ALA A 101 -34.61 -0.54 -3.97
CA ALA A 101 -34.42 -0.11 -2.59
C ALA A 101 -32.95 0.26 -2.30
N TYR A 102 -32.71 1.27 -1.46
CA TYR A 102 -31.35 1.62 -1.03
C TYR A 102 -30.80 0.61 -0.03
N LEU A 103 -29.49 0.35 -0.10
CA LEU A 103 -28.81 -0.48 0.91
C LEU A 103 -28.59 0.25 2.24
N GLU A 104 -28.65 1.58 2.24
CA GLU A 104 -28.62 2.39 3.46
C GLU A 104 -30.03 2.73 3.93
N THR A 105 -30.27 2.59 5.24
CA THR A 105 -31.49 3.06 5.87
C THR A 105 -31.50 4.58 5.94
N ILE A 106 -32.36 5.23 5.14
CA ILE A 106 -32.49 6.69 5.09
C ILE A 106 -33.50 7.17 6.16
N PRO A 107 -33.08 8.01 7.13
CA PRO A 107 -34.01 8.56 8.11
C PRO A 107 -35.07 9.45 7.45
N ALA A 108 -36.32 9.35 7.91
CA ALA A 108 -37.44 10.15 7.39
C ALA A 108 -37.18 11.67 7.44
N THR A 109 -36.39 12.13 8.41
CA THR A 109 -35.99 13.53 8.58
C THR A 109 -34.95 14.00 7.56
N ARG A 110 -34.31 13.08 6.82
CA ARG A 110 -33.16 13.39 5.95
C ARG A 110 -33.36 13.01 4.49
N VAL A 111 -34.54 12.54 4.08
CA VAL A 111 -34.82 12.04 2.71
C VAL A 111 -34.29 12.95 1.59
N ASN A 112 -34.41 14.28 1.74
CA ASN A 112 -33.99 15.25 0.70
C ASN A 112 -32.49 15.62 0.73
N ASN A 113 -31.81 15.38 1.85
CA ASN A 113 -30.45 15.90 2.10
C ASN A 113 -29.43 14.81 2.50
N TYR A 114 -29.87 13.56 2.66
CA TYR A 114 -29.04 12.44 3.14
C TYR A 114 -27.76 12.26 2.31
N TRP A 115 -27.88 12.34 0.99
CA TRP A 115 -26.79 12.14 0.03
C TRP A 115 -25.88 13.37 -0.16
N ARG A 116 -26.16 14.49 0.52
CA ARG A 116 -25.34 15.72 0.42
C ARG A 116 -24.12 15.69 1.35
N ASP A 117 -24.13 14.79 2.33
CA ASP A 117 -23.03 14.70 3.30
C ASP A 117 -21.88 13.87 2.74
N GLY A 118 -20.66 14.42 2.84
CA GLY A 118 -19.42 13.73 2.49
C GLY A 118 -19.07 12.59 3.46
N VAL A 119 -19.63 12.61 4.67
CA VAL A 119 -19.52 11.53 5.65
C VAL A 119 -20.88 11.38 6.31
N ARG A 120 -21.36 10.14 6.50
CA ARG A 120 -22.63 9.88 7.19
C ARG A 120 -22.57 8.58 8.00
N SER A 121 -23.21 8.55 9.15
CA SER A 121 -23.33 7.33 9.97
C SER A 121 -24.35 6.37 9.36
N ILE A 122 -24.07 5.09 9.44
CA ILE A 122 -24.99 4.01 9.06
C ILE A 122 -25.15 3.01 10.21
N SER A 123 -26.22 2.22 10.18
CA SER A 123 -26.39 1.15 11.18
C SER A 123 -25.42 0.01 10.90
N GLN A 124 -25.14 -0.82 11.91
CA GLN A 124 -24.36 -2.04 11.70
C GLN A 124 -25.05 -2.98 10.70
N LEU A 125 -26.39 -3.02 10.72
CA LEU A 125 -27.18 -3.82 9.79
C LEU A 125 -26.99 -3.36 8.34
N ASP A 126 -26.99 -2.04 8.08
CA ASP A 126 -26.74 -1.50 6.73
C ASP A 126 -25.30 -1.82 6.29
N TYR A 127 -24.33 -1.68 7.19
CA TYR A 127 -22.93 -1.99 6.91
C TYR A 127 -22.76 -3.47 6.54
N ASP A 128 -23.26 -4.37 7.36
CA ASP A 128 -23.19 -5.81 7.12
C ASP A 128 -23.95 -6.22 5.85
N ALA A 129 -25.10 -5.58 5.57
CA ALA A 129 -25.87 -5.80 4.35
C ALA A 129 -25.06 -5.39 3.11
N ILE A 130 -24.40 -4.22 3.12
CA ILE A 130 -23.54 -3.80 2.01
C ILE A 130 -22.38 -4.79 1.86
N LEU A 131 -21.74 -5.20 2.95
CA LEU A 131 -20.63 -6.14 2.91
C LEU A 131 -21.03 -7.55 2.46
N SER A 132 -22.26 -7.98 2.72
CA SER A 132 -22.75 -9.28 2.24
C SER A 132 -22.84 -9.35 0.72
N HIS A 133 -22.92 -8.20 0.05
CA HIS A 133 -22.86 -8.07 -1.40
C HIS A 133 -21.43 -7.87 -1.93
N ALA A 134 -20.46 -7.65 -1.05
CA ALA A 134 -19.06 -7.62 -1.43
C ALA A 134 -18.62 -9.05 -1.74
N LYS A 135 -18.23 -9.32 -2.99
CA LYS A 135 -17.40 -10.49 -3.26
C LYS A 135 -16.04 -10.24 -2.60
N LEU A 136 -15.87 -10.78 -1.40
CA LEU A 136 -14.56 -10.98 -0.81
C LEU A 136 -14.00 -12.25 -1.47
N LEU A 137 -12.96 -12.10 -2.28
CA LEU A 137 -12.25 -13.24 -2.86
C LEU A 137 -11.79 -14.14 -1.71
N SER A 138 -12.47 -15.29 -1.57
CA SER A 138 -11.99 -16.37 -0.73
C SER A 138 -10.65 -16.80 -1.32
N SER A 139 -9.59 -16.84 -0.51
CA SER A 139 -8.32 -17.42 -0.90
C SER A 139 -8.52 -18.89 -1.24
N GLN A 140 -8.82 -19.18 -2.50
CA GLN A 140 -8.63 -20.51 -3.05
C GLN A 140 -7.24 -20.56 -3.66
N ALA A 141 -6.46 -21.50 -3.16
CA ALA A 141 -5.13 -21.82 -3.58
C ALA A 141 -5.03 -21.92 -5.10
N ASP A 142 -3.92 -21.41 -5.59
CA ASP A 142 -3.33 -21.66 -6.89
C ASP A 142 -3.61 -23.10 -7.38
N GLN A 143 -4.52 -23.24 -8.34
CA GLN A 143 -4.65 -24.39 -9.23
C GLN A 143 -5.15 -23.89 -10.58
N GLY A 144 -4.26 -23.27 -11.32
CA GLY A 144 -4.41 -22.99 -12.74
C GLY A 144 -3.05 -23.08 -13.41
N THR A 145 -2.50 -24.29 -13.52
CA THR A 145 -1.43 -24.54 -14.48
C THR A 145 -1.89 -24.02 -15.84
N PRO A 146 -1.13 -23.12 -16.52
CA PRO A 146 -1.47 -22.73 -17.87
C PRO A 146 -1.53 -23.99 -18.71
N ASN A 147 -2.65 -24.22 -19.40
CA ASN A 147 -2.76 -25.30 -20.36
C ASN A 147 -1.85 -24.92 -21.54
N ILE A 148 -0.61 -25.42 -21.54
CA ILE A 148 0.38 -25.23 -22.61
C ILE A 148 0.02 -26.21 -23.74
N GLU A 149 -1.14 -26.01 -24.35
CA GLU A 149 -1.42 -26.52 -25.70
C GLU A 149 -1.37 -25.32 -26.66
N GLY A 150 -0.18 -24.76 -26.80
CA GLY A 150 0.12 -23.64 -27.67
C GLY A 150 1.58 -23.21 -27.49
N ASP A 151 2.24 -22.84 -28.59
CA ASP A 151 3.61 -22.35 -28.60
C ASP A 151 3.75 -21.11 -27.70
N PRO A 152 4.49 -21.17 -26.56
CA PRO A 152 4.53 -20.11 -25.55
C PRO A 152 5.41 -18.92 -25.96
N LEU A 153 5.93 -18.90 -27.20
CA LEU A 153 6.86 -17.90 -27.71
C LEU A 153 6.25 -16.99 -28.79
N THR A 154 4.92 -16.90 -28.88
CA THR A 154 4.31 -15.90 -29.76
C THR A 154 4.68 -14.50 -29.25
N PHE A 155 5.28 -13.67 -30.13
CA PHE A 155 5.58 -12.26 -29.87
C PHE A 155 4.31 -11.42 -29.90
N GLU A 156 3.35 -11.75 -29.04
CA GLU A 156 2.10 -11.02 -28.91
C GLU A 156 2.26 -9.93 -27.86
N SER A 157 1.93 -8.70 -28.25
CA SER A 157 1.90 -7.57 -27.32
C SER A 157 0.72 -7.74 -26.38
N ALA A 158 1.01 -7.90 -25.09
CA ALA A 158 0.02 -7.98 -24.02
C ALA A 158 0.05 -6.69 -23.17
N ASN A 159 -1.10 -6.31 -22.64
CA ASN A 159 -1.20 -5.18 -21.72
C ASN A 159 -0.73 -5.61 -20.31
N GLU A 160 0.36 -5.04 -19.82
CA GLU A 160 0.90 -5.19 -18.47
C GLU A 160 0.88 -3.81 -17.75
N GLY A 161 0.92 -3.78 -16.41
CA GLY A 161 0.99 -2.52 -15.64
C GLY A 161 -0.28 -2.16 -14.87
N ASN A 162 -1.23 -3.09 -14.72
CA ASN A 162 -2.31 -2.95 -13.75
C ASN A 162 -1.73 -2.81 -12.33
N LYS A 163 -2.22 -1.82 -11.57
CA LYS A 163 -1.75 -1.55 -10.22
C LYS A 163 -2.23 -2.66 -9.27
N SER A 164 -1.28 -3.44 -8.72
CA SER A 164 -1.51 -4.39 -7.63
C SER A 164 -0.98 -3.81 -6.32
N SER A 165 -1.78 -3.75 -5.27
CA SER A 165 -1.34 -3.34 -3.94
C SER A 165 -1.03 -4.54 -3.05
N TYR A 166 0.13 -4.53 -2.39
CA TYR A 166 0.58 -5.53 -1.42
C TYR A 166 0.77 -4.87 -0.06
N PHE A 167 0.13 -5.40 1.00
CA PHE A 167 0.36 -4.94 2.37
C PHE A 167 1.61 -5.62 2.94
N GLY A 168 2.66 -4.84 3.19
CA GLY A 168 3.88 -5.28 3.85
C GLY A 168 4.09 -4.56 5.16
N THR A 169 4.54 -5.29 6.19
CA THR A 169 4.99 -4.69 7.45
C THR A 169 6.24 -3.83 7.16
N ARG A 170 6.14 -2.53 7.42
CA ARG A 170 7.27 -1.60 7.28
C ARG A 170 7.94 -1.41 8.64
N TYR A 171 9.16 -1.91 8.75
CA TYR A 171 9.99 -1.67 9.93
C TYR A 171 10.71 -0.33 9.82
N GLU A 172 10.77 0.42 10.92
CA GLU A 172 11.52 1.66 11.00
C GLU A 172 13.01 1.41 10.72
N ARG A 173 13.65 2.30 9.95
CA ARG A 173 15.08 2.24 9.65
C ARG A 173 15.71 3.59 9.91
N ARG A 174 16.60 3.62 10.89
CA ARG A 174 17.33 4.82 11.29
C ARG A 174 18.39 5.20 10.25
N LYS A 175 18.26 6.41 9.69
CA LYS A 175 19.17 6.93 8.64
C LYS A 175 20.61 7.06 9.14
N ASP A 176 20.83 7.36 10.42
CA ASP A 176 22.18 7.49 10.99
C ASP A 176 22.94 6.17 11.04
N LEU A 177 22.24 5.04 11.24
CA LEU A 177 22.87 3.72 11.22
C LEU A 177 23.36 3.35 9.82
N ARG A 178 22.65 3.76 8.76
CA ARG A 178 23.13 3.61 7.37
C ARG A 178 24.43 4.39 7.16
N VAL A 179 24.48 5.65 7.60
CA VAL A 179 25.67 6.50 7.43
C VAL A 179 26.86 5.89 8.17
N LYS A 180 26.66 5.43 9.41
CA LYS A 180 27.69 4.74 10.21
C LYS A 180 28.15 3.44 9.54
N ALA A 181 27.23 2.62 9.04
CA ALA A 181 27.58 1.38 8.35
C ALA A 181 28.42 1.63 7.10
N ILE A 182 28.10 2.66 6.31
CA ILE A 182 28.91 3.02 5.13
C ILE A 182 30.29 3.55 5.55
N ALA A 183 30.37 4.32 6.64
CA ALA A 183 31.66 4.79 7.15
C ALA A 183 32.56 3.64 7.63
N ILE A 184 31.98 2.57 8.19
CA ILE A 184 32.71 1.40 8.70
C ILE A 184 33.06 0.42 7.57
N HIS A 185 32.08 0.09 6.73
CA HIS A 185 32.18 -0.97 5.74
C HIS A 185 32.58 -0.46 4.35
N GLY A 186 32.52 0.85 4.09
CA GLY A 186 32.83 1.42 2.78
C GLY A 186 31.67 1.31 1.78
N LEU A 187 32.00 1.44 0.49
CA LEU A 187 31.04 1.45 -0.62
C LEU A 187 31.15 0.24 -1.55
N ASP A 188 32.12 -0.65 -1.30
CA ASP A 188 32.23 -1.92 -1.99
C ASP A 188 31.25 -2.96 -1.41
N CYS A 189 30.75 -3.83 -2.30
CA CYS A 189 29.92 -4.96 -1.91
C CYS A 189 30.77 -6.01 -1.18
N LYS A 190 30.44 -6.31 0.08
CA LYS A 190 31.17 -7.32 0.87
C LYS A 190 31.00 -8.76 0.41
N ALA A 191 30.09 -9.02 -0.53
CA ALA A 191 29.97 -10.32 -1.18
C ALA A 191 30.82 -10.41 -2.46
N CYS A 192 30.61 -9.53 -3.44
CA CYS A 192 31.20 -9.67 -4.78
C CYS A 192 32.26 -8.61 -5.14
N GLY A 193 32.53 -7.65 -4.25
CA GLY A 193 33.51 -6.58 -4.47
C GLY A 193 33.03 -5.44 -5.39
N PHE A 194 31.78 -5.47 -5.85
CA PHE A 194 31.27 -4.45 -6.76
C PHE A 194 31.25 -3.05 -6.13
N ASP A 195 31.72 -2.06 -6.89
CA ASP A 195 31.69 -0.64 -6.58
C ASP A 195 30.92 0.11 -7.68
N PHE A 196 29.88 0.83 -7.28
CA PHE A 196 29.02 1.55 -8.21
C PHE A 196 29.69 2.77 -8.85
N GLU A 197 30.52 3.52 -8.11
CA GLU A 197 31.22 4.68 -8.67
C GLU A 197 32.28 4.24 -9.67
N GLN A 198 32.99 3.16 -9.40
CA GLN A 198 33.98 2.63 -10.34
C GLN A 198 33.32 2.14 -11.64
N ALA A 199 32.14 1.53 -11.58
CA ALA A 199 31.48 0.96 -12.75
C ALA A 199 30.59 1.94 -13.52
N TYR A 200 29.94 2.88 -12.84
CA TYR A 200 28.97 3.81 -13.44
C TYR A 200 29.43 5.28 -13.38
N GLY A 201 30.60 5.55 -12.82
CA GLY A 201 31.15 6.89 -12.66
C GLY A 201 30.45 7.71 -11.57
N GLU A 202 30.68 9.02 -11.62
CA GLU A 202 30.24 9.97 -10.60
C GLU A 202 28.74 9.94 -10.33
N HIS A 203 27.91 9.60 -11.32
CA HIS A 203 26.45 9.54 -11.15
C HIS A 203 26.02 8.53 -10.08
N ALA A 204 26.83 7.49 -9.84
CA ALA A 204 26.55 6.47 -8.84
C ALA A 204 27.41 6.60 -7.57
N ARG A 205 28.08 7.73 -7.38
CA ARG A 205 28.89 8.02 -6.18
C ARG A 205 28.06 7.83 -4.91
N GLY A 206 28.59 7.04 -3.97
CA GLY A 206 27.93 6.77 -2.68
C GLY A 206 26.73 5.83 -2.74
N PHE A 207 26.44 5.22 -3.90
CA PHE A 207 25.33 4.30 -4.05
C PHE A 207 25.72 2.89 -3.57
N ILE A 208 25.08 2.44 -2.50
CA ILE A 208 25.18 1.08 -1.98
C ILE A 208 23.97 0.78 -1.07
N HIS A 209 23.59 -0.51 -0.96
CA HIS A 209 22.58 -0.94 -0.01
C HIS A 209 23.23 -1.38 1.30
N VAL A 210 22.58 -1.06 2.43
CA VAL A 210 22.95 -1.56 3.76
C VAL A 210 21.94 -2.64 4.15
N HIS A 211 22.45 -3.84 4.39
CA HIS A 211 21.72 -5.04 4.75
C HIS A 211 21.86 -5.33 6.25
N HIS A 212 20.80 -5.79 6.90
CA HIS A 212 20.88 -6.29 8.28
C HIS A 212 21.22 -7.77 8.22
N ILE A 213 22.29 -8.20 8.89
CA ILE A 213 22.73 -9.60 8.90
C ILE A 213 21.63 -10.51 9.46
N VAL A 214 20.97 -10.05 10.53
CA VAL A 214 19.72 -10.64 11.01
C VAL A 214 18.58 -9.78 10.50
N PRO A 215 17.61 -10.32 9.73
CA PRO A 215 16.49 -9.56 9.21
C PRO A 215 15.69 -8.85 10.30
N ILE A 216 15.27 -7.61 10.05
CA ILE A 216 14.46 -6.84 11.01
C ILE A 216 13.11 -7.54 11.30
N SER A 217 12.60 -8.34 10.35
CA SER A 217 11.40 -9.15 10.55
C SER A 217 11.51 -10.12 11.71
N ASP A 218 12.73 -10.52 12.06
CA ASP A 218 13.00 -11.58 13.03
C ASP A 218 13.32 -11.00 14.42
N PHE A 219 13.32 -9.67 14.57
CA PHE A 219 13.68 -9.03 15.85
C PHE A 219 12.60 -9.17 16.93
N GLY A 220 11.35 -9.48 16.55
CA GLY A 220 10.22 -9.59 17.48
C GLY A 220 9.84 -8.29 18.21
N GLY A 221 10.45 -7.16 17.82
CA GLY A 221 10.28 -5.85 18.46
C GLY A 221 11.42 -4.88 18.13
N GLU A 222 11.46 -3.73 18.81
CA GLU A 222 12.57 -2.79 18.70
C GLU A 222 13.84 -3.41 19.34
N LYS A 223 14.96 -3.31 18.62
CA LYS A 223 16.26 -3.81 19.08
C LYS A 223 17.37 -2.82 18.74
N ALA A 224 18.34 -2.68 19.63
CA ALA A 224 19.56 -1.94 19.34
C ALA A 224 20.32 -2.64 18.20
N VAL A 225 20.67 -1.89 17.16
CA VAL A 225 21.43 -2.36 16.00
C VAL A 225 22.82 -1.70 16.04
N ASN A 226 23.87 -2.52 16.06
CA ASN A 226 25.24 -2.09 15.96
C ASN A 226 25.66 -1.99 14.47
N PRO A 227 26.00 -0.80 13.95
CA PRO A 227 26.41 -0.64 12.56
C PRO A 227 27.64 -1.45 12.13
N GLU A 228 28.52 -1.83 13.07
CA GLU A 228 29.72 -2.61 12.78
C GLU A 228 29.41 -4.09 12.62
N THR A 229 28.61 -4.66 13.52
CA THR A 229 28.41 -6.11 13.60
C THR A 229 27.09 -6.59 13.02
N ASP A 230 26.07 -5.74 12.94
CA ASP A 230 24.71 -6.15 12.57
C ASP A 230 24.33 -5.69 11.15
N LEU A 231 25.15 -4.83 10.55
CA LEU A 231 24.95 -4.25 9.23
C LEU A 231 26.12 -4.59 8.30
N VAL A 232 25.83 -4.73 7.01
CA VAL A 232 26.84 -4.97 5.97
C VAL A 232 26.44 -4.28 4.67
N THR A 233 27.42 -3.91 3.85
CA THR A 233 27.20 -3.27 2.54
C THR A 233 27.13 -4.30 1.42
N LEU A 234 26.06 -4.22 0.62
CA LEU A 234 25.83 -5.11 -0.54
C LEU A 234 25.39 -4.30 -1.76
N CYS A 235 25.79 -4.74 -2.96
CA CYS A 235 25.26 -4.17 -4.20
C CYS A 235 23.81 -4.60 -4.45
N ALA A 236 23.13 -3.94 -5.39
CA ALA A 236 21.72 -4.23 -5.71
C ALA A 236 21.47 -5.71 -6.04
N ASN A 237 22.38 -6.33 -6.80
CA ASN A 237 22.26 -7.74 -7.19
C ASN A 237 22.44 -8.67 -5.99
N CYS A 238 23.51 -8.50 -5.20
CA CYS A 238 23.72 -9.33 -4.01
C CYS A 238 22.63 -9.12 -2.96
N HIS A 239 22.14 -7.88 -2.78
CA HIS A 239 21.03 -7.58 -1.89
C HIS A 239 19.70 -8.18 -2.39
N ALA A 240 19.49 -8.32 -3.70
CA ALA A 240 18.34 -9.04 -4.23
C ALA A 240 18.47 -10.56 -4.01
N VAL A 241 19.66 -11.12 -4.23
CA VAL A 241 19.92 -12.56 -4.07
C VAL A 241 19.82 -13.01 -2.61
N VAL A 242 20.32 -12.20 -1.66
CA VAL A 242 20.26 -12.52 -0.22
C VAL A 242 18.82 -12.71 0.27
N HIS A 243 17.88 -11.97 -0.32
CA HIS A 243 16.44 -11.97 -0.01
C HIS A 243 15.60 -12.74 -1.05
N ARG A 244 16.22 -13.51 -1.94
CA ARG A 244 15.52 -14.16 -3.07
C ARG A 244 14.46 -15.15 -2.60
N LYS A 245 14.69 -15.83 -1.47
CA LYS A 245 13.72 -16.73 -0.84
C LYS A 245 13.19 -16.06 0.42
N ARG A 246 11.86 -15.88 0.50
CA ARG A 246 11.21 -15.19 1.62
C ARG A 246 11.52 -15.82 2.98
N GLU A 247 11.66 -17.14 3.03
CA GLU A 247 11.86 -17.92 4.25
C GLU A 247 13.33 -18.05 4.65
N MET A 248 14.27 -17.56 3.83
CA MET A 248 15.69 -17.80 4.03
C MET A 248 16.52 -16.59 3.59
N THR A 249 17.12 -15.91 4.56
CA THR A 249 18.13 -14.88 4.30
C THR A 249 19.51 -15.53 4.31
N LEU A 250 20.23 -15.46 3.19
CA LEU A 250 21.58 -16.01 3.10
C LEU A 250 22.57 -15.17 3.93
N SER A 251 23.55 -15.84 4.52
CA SER A 251 24.74 -15.17 5.03
C SER A 251 25.61 -14.64 3.87
N VAL A 252 26.48 -13.67 4.17
CA VAL A 252 27.45 -13.13 3.20
C VAL A 252 28.40 -14.23 2.70
N ASP A 253 28.76 -15.18 3.55
CA ASP A 253 29.67 -16.26 3.18
C ASP A 253 29.00 -17.31 2.27
N GLU A 254 27.73 -17.63 2.51
CA GLU A 254 26.95 -18.45 1.58
C GLU A 254 26.81 -17.77 0.21
N LEU A 255 26.50 -16.47 0.19
CA LEU A 255 26.49 -15.66 -1.02
C LEU A 255 27.83 -15.75 -1.77
N LYS A 256 28.95 -15.59 -1.07
CA LYS A 256 30.29 -15.72 -1.65
C LYS A 256 30.53 -17.11 -2.25
N GLY A 257 30.13 -18.17 -1.54
CA GLY A 257 30.26 -19.54 -2.03
C GLY A 257 29.43 -19.83 -3.29
N MET A 258 28.35 -19.07 -3.51
CA MET A 258 27.50 -19.17 -4.70
C MET A 258 28.00 -18.34 -5.88
N LEU A 259 28.91 -17.37 -5.67
CA LEU A 259 29.42 -16.52 -6.74
C LEU A 259 30.27 -17.33 -7.71
N ARG A 260 29.82 -17.40 -8.96
CA ARG A 260 30.57 -18.03 -10.07
C ARG A 260 31.19 -17.02 -11.03
N GLY A 261 30.76 -15.77 -10.96
CA GLY A 261 31.33 -14.64 -11.72
C GLY A 261 32.02 -13.66 -10.78
N ARG A 262 33.01 -12.93 -11.30
CA ARG A 262 33.60 -11.78 -10.63
C ARG A 262 33.15 -10.51 -11.35
N TRP A 263 32.93 -9.46 -10.58
CA TRP A 263 32.92 -8.12 -11.16
C TRP A 263 34.35 -7.81 -11.58
N VAL A 264 34.56 -7.70 -12.89
CA VAL A 264 35.85 -7.32 -13.46
C VAL A 264 35.64 -5.95 -14.09
N ILE A 265 36.36 -4.96 -13.57
CA ILE A 265 36.54 -3.68 -14.25
C ILE A 265 37.92 -3.81 -14.88
N GLU A 266 37.97 -4.13 -16.18
CA GLU A 266 39.21 -3.98 -16.93
C GLU A 266 39.40 -2.48 -17.18
N PRO A 267 40.59 -1.93 -16.86
CA PRO A 267 40.87 -0.50 -16.96
C PRO A 267 40.91 0.03 -18.39
#